data_AF-A0A397JK33-F1
#
_entry.id   AF-A0A397JK33-F1
#
_cell.length_a   1.000
_cell.length_b   1.000
_cell.length_c   1.000
_cell.angle_alpha   90.00
_cell.angle_beta   90.00
_cell.angle_gamma   90.00
#
_symmetry.space_group_name_H-M   'P 1'
#
loop_
_entity.id
_entity.type
_entity.pdbx_description
1 polymer ?
#
loop_
_entity_poly.entity_id
_entity_poly.type
_entity_poly.pdbx_seq_one_letter_code
_entity_poly.pdbx_strand_id
1 'polypeptide(L)'
;MSDFSSLVAHQGSKCSDEEWDEYVHMGNVRDNETPSEWMDRILSRLIYFKENDLLPIGGKHLTHARRLFRYSNGTTYAPANGFAICHKCNQLVYIGKKVGGYNHGGILKHWITSCSVYVHVSFEEVKRLKQKPKSQRSADDIYVLHEYELWMKNAVRKIEHAREIGKKIRAVNIISQKWLEYMYRPEGMTAKQLALHYQLLWTVREEMRQVNNA
;
A
#
# COMPACT_ATOMS: atom_id res chain seq x y z
N MET A 1 11.09 -30.66 -28.50
CA MET A 1 9.82 -31.21 -27.97
C MET A 1 9.77 -31.22 -26.43
N SER A 2 10.84 -30.84 -25.72
CA SER A 2 10.94 -30.73 -24.25
C SER A 2 10.23 -29.49 -23.66
N ASP A 3 10.27 -28.35 -24.36
CA ASP A 3 9.98 -27.05 -23.74
C ASP A 3 8.50 -26.83 -23.41
N PHE A 4 7.58 -27.45 -24.15
CA PHE A 4 6.15 -27.28 -23.88
C PHE A 4 5.71 -28.02 -22.61
N SER A 5 6.31 -29.18 -22.33
CA SER A 5 5.96 -29.99 -21.15
C SER A 5 6.48 -29.35 -19.86
N SER A 6 7.70 -28.77 -19.89
CA SER A 6 8.26 -28.05 -18.74
C SER A 6 7.51 -26.74 -18.48
N LEU A 7 7.12 -25.99 -19.52
CA LEU A 7 6.28 -24.80 -19.36
C LEU A 7 4.94 -25.12 -18.70
N VAL A 8 4.28 -26.23 -19.07
CA VAL A 8 3.03 -26.64 -18.41
C VAL A 8 3.29 -27.04 -16.95
N ALA A 9 4.37 -27.77 -16.68
CA ALA A 9 4.75 -28.17 -15.32
C ALA A 9 5.06 -26.97 -14.40
N HIS A 10 5.70 -25.92 -14.95
CA HIS A 10 6.13 -24.71 -14.24
C HIS A 10 5.13 -23.56 -14.34
N GLN A 11 3.85 -23.86 -14.63
CA GLN A 11 2.77 -22.87 -14.71
C GLN A 11 3.07 -21.69 -15.66
N GLY A 12 3.72 -22.00 -16.78
CA GLY A 12 4.14 -21.05 -17.80
C GLY A 12 5.42 -20.27 -17.46
N SER A 13 6.14 -20.64 -16.39
CA SER A 13 7.45 -20.08 -16.07
C SER A 13 8.56 -20.67 -16.94
N LYS A 14 9.58 -19.84 -17.24
CA LYS A 14 10.82 -20.22 -17.93
C LYS A 14 11.88 -20.82 -17.00
N CYS A 15 11.55 -21.08 -15.73
CA CYS A 15 12.44 -21.72 -14.76
C CYS A 15 13.00 -23.04 -15.28
N SER A 16 14.26 -23.33 -14.94
CA SER A 16 14.74 -24.72 -14.87
C SER A 16 13.99 -25.50 -13.80
N ASP A 17 14.13 -26.83 -13.79
CA ASP A 17 13.50 -27.68 -12.76
C ASP A 17 14.03 -27.31 -11.36
N GLU A 18 15.33 -27.00 -11.24
CA GLU A 18 15.94 -26.57 -9.98
C GLU A 18 15.43 -25.21 -9.52
N GLU A 19 15.30 -24.24 -10.43
CA GLU A 19 14.75 -22.92 -10.12
C GLU A 19 13.28 -23.00 -9.74
N TRP A 20 12.54 -23.92 -10.35
CA TRP A 20 11.14 -24.17 -10.02
C TRP A 20 11.00 -24.76 -8.61
N ASP A 21 11.80 -25.78 -8.27
CA ASP A 21 11.84 -26.36 -6.93
C ASP A 21 12.20 -25.30 -5.87
N GLU A 22 13.21 -24.47 -6.17
CA GLU A 22 13.61 -23.36 -5.32
C GLU A 22 12.43 -22.39 -5.09
N TYR A 23 11.75 -21.95 -6.16
CA TYR A 23 10.62 -21.02 -6.09
C TYR A 23 9.47 -21.58 -5.25
N VAL A 24 9.12 -22.86 -5.44
CA VAL A 24 8.08 -23.54 -4.66
C VAL A 24 8.43 -23.53 -3.17
N HIS A 25 9.71 -23.72 -2.83
CA HIS A 25 10.17 -23.74 -1.45
C HIS A 25 10.36 -22.35 -0.82
N MET A 26 10.61 -21.30 -1.61
CA MET A 26 10.73 -19.93 -1.11
C MET A 26 9.50 -19.45 -0.34
N GLY A 27 8.30 -19.85 -0.77
CA GLY A 27 7.06 -19.49 -0.10
C GLY A 27 6.91 -20.04 1.33
N ASN A 28 7.71 -21.03 1.72
CA ASN A 28 7.59 -21.68 3.02
C ASN A 28 8.34 -20.92 4.11
N VAL A 29 7.60 -20.49 5.13
CA VAL A 29 8.12 -19.95 6.38
C VAL A 29 8.57 -21.10 7.27
N ARG A 30 9.79 -21.01 7.80
CA ARG A 30 10.34 -22.03 8.72
C ARG A 30 9.69 -21.91 10.09
N ASP A 31 9.65 -22.99 10.87
CA ASP A 31 8.92 -23.01 12.16
C ASP A 31 9.44 -22.01 13.21
N ASN A 32 10.71 -21.63 13.12
CA ASN A 32 11.37 -20.68 14.00
C ASN A 32 11.56 -19.29 13.37
N GLU A 33 10.92 -19.02 12.23
CA GLU A 33 11.12 -17.82 11.44
C GLU A 33 9.89 -16.92 11.51
N THR A 34 10.10 -15.65 11.82
CA THR A 34 9.07 -14.61 11.72
C THR A 34 8.81 -14.26 10.25
N PRO A 35 7.64 -13.70 9.90
CA PRO A 35 7.38 -13.24 8.54
C PRO A 35 8.41 -12.23 7.98
N SER A 36 9.04 -11.43 8.84
CA SER A 36 10.09 -10.49 8.44
C SER A 36 11.39 -11.22 8.11
N GLU A 37 11.85 -12.13 8.97
CA GLU A 37 13.05 -12.94 8.72
C GLU A 37 12.89 -13.82 7.47
N TRP A 38 11.68 -14.34 7.24
CA TRP A 38 11.31 -15.05 6.01
C TRP A 38 11.48 -14.17 4.78
N MET A 39 10.98 -12.93 4.83
CA MET A 39 11.14 -11.98 3.73
C MET A 39 12.63 -11.71 3.48
N ASP A 40 13.40 -11.40 4.51
CA ASP A 40 14.82 -11.09 4.39
C ASP A 40 15.61 -12.24 3.75
N ARG A 41 15.25 -13.49 4.08
CA ARG A 41 15.87 -14.69 3.49
C ARG A 41 15.61 -14.83 1.99
N ILE A 42 14.40 -14.54 1.52
CA ILE A 42 14.00 -14.86 0.14
C ILE A 42 13.99 -13.65 -0.80
N LEU A 43 13.99 -12.42 -0.26
CA LEU A 43 13.70 -11.23 -1.04
C LEU A 43 14.68 -11.00 -2.20
N SER A 44 15.99 -11.12 -1.95
CA SER A 44 17.00 -10.97 -3.00
C SER A 44 16.81 -11.97 -4.14
N ARG A 45 16.41 -13.20 -3.80
CA ARG A 45 16.16 -14.24 -4.80
C ARG A 45 14.85 -14.02 -5.55
N LEU A 46 13.79 -13.58 -4.86
CA LEU A 46 12.54 -13.17 -5.53
C LEU A 46 12.76 -12.02 -6.52
N ILE A 47 13.63 -11.06 -6.18
CA ILE A 47 14.02 -9.98 -7.09
C ILE A 47 14.71 -10.55 -8.34
N TYR A 48 15.66 -11.47 -8.18
CA TYR A 48 16.28 -12.17 -9.31
C TYR A 48 15.24 -12.84 -10.22
N PHE A 49 14.28 -13.60 -9.66
CA PHE A 49 13.24 -14.25 -10.45
C PHE A 49 12.39 -13.25 -11.22
N LYS A 50 12.08 -12.11 -10.60
CA LYS A 50 11.32 -11.03 -11.24
C LYS A 50 12.09 -10.37 -12.38
N GLU A 51 13.35 -10.01 -12.16
CA GLU A 51 14.19 -9.32 -13.15
C GLU A 51 14.50 -10.18 -14.38
N ASN A 52 14.48 -11.51 -14.22
CA ASN A 52 14.72 -12.46 -15.30
C ASN A 52 13.43 -13.06 -15.92
N ASP A 53 12.24 -12.54 -15.58
CA ASP A 53 10.94 -13.04 -16.08
C ASP A 53 10.73 -14.55 -15.82
N LEU A 54 11.16 -15.02 -14.63
CA LEU A 54 11.08 -16.41 -14.15
C LEU A 54 9.89 -16.65 -13.21
N LEU A 55 9.08 -15.63 -12.94
CA LEU A 55 7.88 -15.81 -12.12
C LEU A 55 6.78 -16.52 -12.93
N PRO A 56 6.06 -17.51 -12.35
CA PRO A 56 4.93 -18.14 -13.02
C PRO A 56 3.84 -17.12 -13.32
N ILE A 57 3.02 -17.40 -14.33
CA ILE A 57 1.98 -16.47 -14.82
C ILE A 57 1.08 -15.98 -13.67
N GLY A 58 0.65 -16.89 -12.78
CA GLY A 58 -0.17 -16.55 -11.62
C GLY A 58 0.57 -15.98 -10.40
N GLY A 59 1.91 -16.01 -10.40
CA GLY A 59 2.77 -15.60 -9.28
C GLY A 59 3.42 -14.23 -9.46
N LYS A 60 3.09 -13.48 -10.52
CA LYS A 60 3.75 -12.21 -10.85
C LYS A 60 3.51 -11.10 -9.83
N HIS A 61 2.40 -11.15 -9.10
CA HIS A 61 1.96 -10.03 -8.27
C HIS A 61 2.43 -10.07 -6.81
N LEU A 62 2.56 -11.25 -6.24
CA LEU A 62 2.92 -11.46 -4.84
C LEU A 62 3.41 -12.88 -4.59
N THR A 63 4.18 -13.05 -3.52
CA THR A 63 4.55 -14.36 -2.98
C THR A 63 3.89 -14.55 -1.62
N HIS A 64 3.09 -15.60 -1.47
CA HIS A 64 2.44 -15.92 -0.20
C HIS A 64 3.42 -16.58 0.76
N ALA A 65 3.41 -16.11 2.01
CA ALA A 65 3.98 -16.85 3.12
C ALA A 65 3.09 -18.05 3.43
N ARG A 66 3.68 -19.24 3.45
CA ARG A 66 3.01 -20.51 3.70
C ARG A 66 3.65 -21.20 4.89
N ARG A 67 2.83 -21.88 5.69
CA ARG A 67 3.34 -22.70 6.80
C ARG A 67 3.22 -24.16 6.43
N LEU A 68 4.32 -24.89 6.40
CA LEU A 68 4.31 -26.31 6.06
C LEU A 68 3.80 -27.13 7.25
N PHE A 69 2.71 -27.88 7.06
CA PHE A 69 2.24 -28.92 7.97
C PHE A 69 2.61 -30.28 7.42
N ARG A 70 3.14 -31.16 8.27
CA ARG A 70 3.37 -32.57 7.96
C ARG A 70 2.38 -33.42 8.75
N TYR A 71 1.59 -34.22 8.05
CA TYR A 71 0.67 -35.17 8.66
C TYR A 71 1.40 -36.49 8.95
N SER A 72 0.86 -37.27 9.90
CA SER A 72 1.42 -38.57 10.29
C SER A 72 1.47 -39.60 9.16
N ASN A 73 0.63 -39.43 8.13
CA ASN A 73 0.62 -40.25 6.91
C ASN A 73 1.68 -39.84 5.87
N GLY A 74 2.60 -38.93 6.20
CA GLY A 74 3.65 -38.44 5.31
C GLY A 74 3.19 -37.36 4.32
N THR A 75 1.90 -37.02 4.28
CA THR A 75 1.42 -35.94 3.40
C THR A 75 1.79 -34.57 3.97
N THR A 76 2.06 -33.62 3.08
CA THR A 76 2.43 -32.26 3.45
C THR A 76 1.42 -31.25 2.92
N TYR A 77 1.05 -30.27 3.73
CA TYR A 77 0.12 -29.21 3.34
C TYR A 77 0.67 -27.84 3.75
N ALA A 78 0.76 -26.91 2.80
CA ALA A 78 1.33 -25.58 3.03
C ALA A 78 0.30 -24.47 2.75
N PRO A 79 -0.67 -24.22 3.66
CA PRO A 79 -1.62 -23.13 3.51
C PRO A 79 -0.93 -21.77 3.65
N ALA A 80 -1.47 -20.78 2.93
CA ALA A 80 -1.08 -19.38 3.11
C ALA A 80 -1.43 -18.94 4.54
N ASN A 81 -0.46 -18.36 5.26
CA ASN A 81 -0.59 -17.99 6.66
C ASN A 81 -1.17 -16.57 6.88
N GLY A 82 -1.51 -15.88 5.79
CA GLY A 82 -2.09 -14.54 5.80
C GLY A 82 -1.09 -13.41 5.60
N PHE A 83 0.18 -13.71 5.37
CA PHE A 83 1.20 -12.74 4.93
C PHE A 83 1.62 -12.99 3.48
N ALA A 84 2.10 -11.95 2.83
CA ALA A 84 2.68 -12.03 1.48
C ALA A 84 3.72 -10.93 1.26
N ILE A 85 4.65 -11.16 0.33
CA ILE A 85 5.54 -10.13 -0.20
C ILE A 85 4.88 -9.54 -1.44
N CYS A 86 4.71 -8.22 -1.46
CA CYS A 86 4.24 -7.50 -2.63
C CYS A 86 5.40 -7.32 -3.62
N HIS A 87 5.32 -7.88 -4.82
CA HIS A 87 6.41 -7.78 -5.82
C HIS A 87 6.59 -6.37 -6.41
N LYS A 88 5.65 -5.45 -6.15
CA LYS A 88 5.72 -4.07 -6.64
C LYS A 88 6.62 -3.20 -5.76
N CYS A 89 6.44 -3.27 -4.45
CA CYS A 89 7.18 -2.45 -3.49
C CYS A 89 8.13 -3.26 -2.61
N ASN A 90 8.20 -4.58 -2.80
CA ASN A 90 9.04 -5.50 -2.04
C ASN A 90 8.78 -5.46 -0.52
N GLN A 91 7.57 -5.07 -0.12
CA GLN A 91 7.18 -5.01 1.29
C GLN A 91 6.40 -6.25 1.71
N LEU A 92 6.60 -6.64 2.97
CA LEU A 92 5.75 -7.60 3.65
C LEU A 92 4.37 -6.99 3.94
N VAL A 93 3.32 -7.71 3.56
CA VAL A 93 1.93 -7.26 3.64
C VAL A 93 1.09 -8.31 4.35
N TYR A 94 0.31 -7.87 5.34
CA TYR A 94 -0.76 -8.69 5.89
C TYR A 94 -1.98 -8.67 4.97
N ILE A 95 -2.34 -9.84 4.45
CA ILE A 95 -3.45 -10.03 3.49
C ILE A 95 -4.68 -10.70 4.12
N GLY A 96 -4.59 -11.10 5.39
CA GLY A 96 -5.66 -11.78 6.14
C GLY A 96 -5.55 -13.31 6.11
N LYS A 97 -5.87 -13.98 7.23
CA LYS A 97 -5.99 -15.45 7.30
C LYS A 97 -7.22 -15.92 6.50
N LYS A 98 -7.07 -16.98 5.73
CA LYS A 98 -8.18 -17.62 5.00
C LYS A 98 -8.97 -18.57 5.89
N VAL A 99 -10.29 -18.62 5.68
CA VAL A 99 -11.14 -19.80 5.86
C VAL A 99 -11.82 -20.04 4.50
N GLY A 100 -11.15 -20.79 3.60
CA GLY A 100 -11.61 -21.06 2.22
C GLY A 100 -11.41 -19.95 1.19
N GLY A 101 -10.80 -20.25 0.03
CA GLY A 101 -10.74 -19.36 -1.16
C GLY A 101 -9.65 -18.27 -1.17
N TYR A 102 -9.32 -17.69 -2.34
CA TYR A 102 -8.30 -16.63 -2.55
C TYR A 102 -8.76 -15.24 -2.08
N ASN A 103 -8.16 -14.68 -1.03
CA ASN A 103 -8.42 -13.32 -0.55
C ASN A 103 -7.52 -12.30 -1.26
N HIS A 104 -7.93 -11.86 -2.45
CA HIS A 104 -7.30 -10.74 -3.14
C HIS A 104 -7.52 -9.39 -2.41
N GLY A 105 -8.52 -9.29 -1.51
CA GLY A 105 -8.88 -8.03 -0.85
C GLY A 105 -7.76 -7.37 -0.04
N GLY A 106 -6.95 -8.16 0.68
CA GLY A 106 -5.85 -7.63 1.49
C GLY A 106 -4.74 -7.01 0.66
N ILE A 107 -4.32 -7.69 -0.41
CA ILE A 107 -3.30 -7.17 -1.32
C ILE A 107 -3.80 -5.97 -2.13
N LEU A 108 -5.07 -6.01 -2.57
CA LEU A 108 -5.72 -4.89 -3.25
C LEU A 108 -5.74 -3.64 -2.38
N LYS A 109 -6.07 -3.78 -1.08
CA LYS A 109 -6.04 -2.67 -0.13
C LYS A 109 -4.62 -2.08 -0.01
N HIS A 110 -3.61 -2.94 0.11
CA HIS A 110 -2.21 -2.49 0.15
C HIS A 110 -1.82 -1.73 -1.12
N TRP A 111 -2.19 -2.22 -2.31
CA TRP A 111 -1.94 -1.53 -3.58
C TRP A 111 -2.60 -0.16 -3.63
N ILE A 112 -3.82 -0.01 -3.11
CA ILE A 112 -4.53 1.27 -3.08
C ILE A 112 -3.87 2.25 -2.11
N THR A 113 -3.52 1.82 -0.91
CA THR A 113 -3.21 2.76 0.18
C THR A 113 -1.72 2.99 0.40
N SER A 114 -0.89 1.98 0.18
CA SER A 114 0.47 1.92 0.75
C SER A 114 1.55 1.58 -0.26
N CYS A 115 1.21 0.89 -1.36
CA CYS A 115 2.16 0.60 -2.43
C CYS A 115 2.48 1.89 -3.20
N SER A 116 3.60 2.52 -2.86
CA SER A 116 4.04 3.82 -3.37
C SER A 116 4.54 3.78 -4.82
N VAL A 117 4.77 2.59 -5.39
CA VAL A 117 5.20 2.42 -6.78
C VAL A 117 3.97 2.26 -7.67
N TYR A 118 3.43 3.36 -8.17
CA TYR A 118 2.46 3.31 -9.27
C TYR A 118 2.68 4.48 -10.23
N VAL A 119 3.46 4.21 -11.29
CA VAL A 119 2.99 4.15 -12.70
C VAL A 119 3.99 3.28 -13.46
N HIS A 120 3.66 2.02 -13.74
CA HIS A 120 4.37 1.23 -14.77
C HIS A 120 3.61 1.20 -16.10
N VAL A 121 2.39 1.74 -16.14
CA VAL A 121 1.46 1.60 -17.28
C VAL A 121 1.06 2.98 -17.74
N SER A 122 1.29 3.29 -19.03
CA SER A 122 0.93 4.59 -19.58
C SER A 122 -0.59 4.74 -19.75
N PHE A 123 -1.07 5.97 -19.79
CA PHE A 123 -2.48 6.25 -20.08
C PHE A 123 -2.89 5.68 -21.46
N GLU A 124 -1.97 5.74 -22.43
CA GLU A 124 -2.15 5.20 -23.78
C GLU A 124 -2.35 3.69 -23.77
N GLU A 125 -1.57 2.96 -22.97
CA GLU A 125 -1.69 1.51 -22.82
C GLU A 125 -3.04 1.13 -22.20
N VAL A 126 -3.44 1.81 -21.14
CA VAL A 126 -4.77 1.61 -20.53
C VAL A 126 -5.89 1.91 -21.52
N LYS A 127 -5.75 2.96 -22.34
CA LYS A 127 -6.72 3.31 -23.38
C LYS A 127 -6.85 2.19 -24.41
N ARG A 128 -5.72 1.62 -24.87
CA ARG A 128 -5.69 0.47 -25.79
C ARG A 128 -6.36 -0.76 -25.16
N LEU A 129 -6.06 -1.08 -23.91
CA LEU A 129 -6.66 -2.21 -23.20
C LEU A 129 -8.18 -2.04 -23.00
N LYS A 130 -8.65 -0.81 -22.73
CA LYS A 130 -10.08 -0.53 -22.62
C LYS A 130 -10.82 -0.69 -23.95
N GLN A 131 -10.16 -0.44 -25.08
CA GLN A 131 -10.72 -0.64 -26.42
C GLN A 131 -10.83 -2.12 -26.81
N LYS A 132 -10.01 -3.00 -26.23
CA LYS A 132 -10.16 -4.45 -26.43
C LYS A 132 -11.51 -4.95 -25.88
N PRO A 133 -12.23 -5.80 -26.61
CA PRO A 133 -13.39 -6.53 -26.10
C PRO A 133 -13.05 -7.30 -24.82
N LYS A 134 -13.99 -7.37 -23.86
CA LYS A 134 -13.75 -8.07 -22.59
C LYS A 134 -13.35 -9.54 -22.79
N SER A 135 -13.91 -10.22 -23.80
CA SER A 135 -13.61 -11.61 -24.15
C SER A 135 -12.20 -11.84 -24.68
N GLN A 136 -11.51 -10.77 -25.13
CA GLN A 136 -10.16 -10.83 -25.68
C GLN A 136 -9.08 -10.34 -24.70
N ARG A 137 -9.46 -9.93 -23.48
CA ARG A 137 -8.51 -9.49 -22.46
C ARG A 137 -7.88 -10.70 -21.79
N SER A 138 -6.56 -10.72 -21.72
CA SER A 138 -5.84 -11.69 -20.89
C SER A 138 -6.11 -11.43 -19.40
N ALA A 139 -5.74 -12.39 -18.54
CA ALA A 139 -5.75 -12.16 -17.11
C ALA A 139 -4.89 -10.94 -16.73
N ASP A 140 -3.72 -10.80 -17.36
CA ASP A 140 -2.81 -9.67 -17.16
C ASP A 140 -3.44 -8.33 -17.57
N ASP A 141 -4.16 -8.28 -18.70
CA ASP A 141 -4.88 -7.08 -19.15
C ASP A 141 -5.92 -6.64 -18.10
N ILE A 142 -6.62 -7.60 -17.47
CA ILE A 142 -7.61 -7.32 -16.42
C ILE A 142 -6.90 -6.74 -15.19
N TYR A 143 -5.78 -7.31 -14.77
CA TYR A 143 -5.00 -6.81 -13.64
C TYR A 143 -4.48 -5.40 -13.90
N VAL A 144 -3.90 -5.14 -15.07
CA VAL A 144 -3.40 -3.81 -15.46
C VAL A 144 -4.51 -2.75 -15.40
N LEU A 145 -5.70 -3.06 -15.94
CA LEU A 145 -6.84 -2.15 -15.89
C LEU A 145 -7.29 -1.89 -14.44
N HIS A 146 -7.40 -2.95 -13.64
CA HIS A 146 -7.81 -2.83 -12.26
C HIS A 146 -6.82 -1.99 -11.44
N GLU A 147 -5.54 -2.25 -11.61
CA GLU A 147 -4.45 -1.49 -11.01
C GLU A 147 -4.52 0.01 -11.31
N TYR A 148 -4.76 0.37 -12.58
CA TYR A 148 -4.92 1.77 -12.96
C TYR A 148 -6.14 2.43 -12.30
N GLU A 149 -7.25 1.71 -12.17
CA GLU A 149 -8.44 2.20 -11.46
C GLU A 149 -8.16 2.45 -9.98
N LEU A 150 -7.40 1.56 -9.32
CA LEU A 150 -7.01 1.71 -7.92
C LEU A 150 -6.09 2.92 -7.73
N TRP A 151 -5.14 3.11 -8.64
CA TRP A 151 -4.27 4.28 -8.63
C TRP A 151 -5.05 5.59 -8.75
N MET A 152 -5.96 5.69 -9.72
CA MET A 152 -6.84 6.85 -9.89
C MET A 152 -7.64 7.15 -8.61
N LYS A 153 -8.21 6.13 -7.97
CA LYS A 153 -8.95 6.29 -6.69
C LYS A 153 -8.06 6.83 -5.58
N ASN A 154 -6.83 6.35 -5.46
CA ASN A 154 -5.87 6.85 -4.47
C ASN A 154 -5.45 8.29 -4.76
N ALA A 155 -5.17 8.62 -6.02
CA ALA A 155 -4.80 9.98 -6.44
C ALA A 155 -5.91 10.98 -6.11
N VAL A 156 -7.17 10.65 -6.42
CA VAL A 156 -8.33 11.48 -6.06
C VAL A 156 -8.42 11.68 -4.55
N ARG A 157 -8.30 10.60 -3.76
CA ARG A 157 -8.35 10.68 -2.29
C ARG A 157 -7.25 11.59 -1.73
N LYS A 158 -6.02 11.52 -2.26
CA LYS A 158 -4.90 12.39 -1.85
C LYS A 158 -5.19 13.85 -2.17
N ILE A 159 -5.75 14.15 -3.34
CA ILE A 159 -6.15 15.50 -3.73
C ILE A 159 -7.25 16.04 -2.81
N GLU A 160 -8.27 15.23 -2.52
CA GLU A 160 -9.34 15.60 -1.58
C GLU A 160 -8.79 15.89 -0.18
N HIS A 161 -7.93 15.03 0.33
CA HIS A 161 -7.28 15.23 1.62
C HIS A 161 -6.45 16.53 1.65
N ALA A 162 -5.65 16.78 0.61
CA ALA A 162 -4.88 18.01 0.48
C ALA A 162 -5.77 19.26 0.43
N ARG A 163 -6.92 19.20 -0.26
CA ARG A 163 -7.91 20.28 -0.29
C ARG A 163 -8.50 20.56 1.09
N GLU A 164 -8.86 19.51 1.83
CA GLU A 164 -9.38 19.65 3.19
C GLU A 164 -8.34 20.24 4.16
N ILE A 165 -7.09 19.78 4.08
CA ILE A 165 -5.99 20.40 4.83
C ILE A 165 -5.82 21.87 4.43
N GLY A 166 -5.85 22.18 3.13
CA GLY A 166 -5.75 23.55 2.63
C GLY A 166 -6.87 24.46 3.15
N LYS A 167 -8.11 23.96 3.27
CA LYS A 167 -9.22 24.70 3.91
C LYS A 167 -8.94 24.98 5.39
N LYS A 168 -8.45 23.99 6.13
CA LYS A 168 -8.09 24.14 7.56
C LYS A 168 -6.97 25.17 7.76
N ILE A 169 -5.90 25.09 6.96
CA ILE A 169 -4.80 26.07 7.00
C ILE A 169 -5.31 27.48 6.71
N ARG A 170 -6.18 27.63 5.70
CA ARG A 170 -6.76 28.93 5.36
C ARG A 170 -7.61 29.49 6.51
N ALA A 171 -8.43 28.64 7.15
CA ALA A 171 -9.23 29.04 8.31
C ALA A 171 -8.34 29.49 9.49
N VAL A 172 -7.28 28.74 9.79
CA VAL A 172 -6.29 29.11 10.82
C VAL A 172 -5.67 30.47 10.49
N ASN A 173 -5.20 30.69 9.26
CA ASN A 173 -4.59 31.97 8.86
C ASN A 173 -5.56 33.16 9.01
N ILE A 174 -6.83 33.00 8.62
CA ILE A 174 -7.85 34.04 8.78
C ILE A 174 -8.09 34.34 10.26
N ILE A 175 -8.21 33.31 11.10
CA ILE A 175 -8.41 33.46 12.55
C ILE A 175 -7.20 34.15 13.17
N SER A 176 -5.99 33.74 12.83
CA SER A 176 -4.75 34.35 13.32
C SER A 176 -4.64 35.82 12.92
N GLN A 177 -4.97 36.17 11.67
CA GLN A 177 -4.98 37.56 11.22
C GLN A 177 -5.99 38.41 11.98
N LYS A 178 -7.24 37.94 12.12
CA LYS A 178 -8.27 38.65 12.89
C LYS A 178 -7.90 38.79 14.36
N TRP A 179 -7.24 37.79 14.94
CA TRP A 179 -6.71 37.87 16.29
C TRP A 179 -5.63 38.95 16.41
N LEU A 180 -4.70 39.03 15.47
CA LEU A 180 -3.68 40.10 15.46
C LEU A 180 -4.32 41.49 15.30
N GLU A 181 -5.29 41.64 14.40
CA GLU A 181 -6.04 42.89 14.25
C GLU A 181 -6.76 43.26 15.55
N TYR A 182 -7.46 42.32 16.17
CA TYR A 182 -8.13 42.52 17.46
C TYR A 182 -7.14 42.97 18.54
N MET A 183 -5.97 42.33 18.64
CA MET A 183 -4.94 42.60 19.65
C MET A 183 -4.24 43.95 19.49
N TYR A 184 -4.04 44.42 18.26
CA TYR A 184 -3.18 45.57 17.98
C TYR A 184 -3.89 46.79 17.37
N ARG A 185 -5.12 46.65 16.86
CA ARG A 185 -5.96 47.74 16.34
C ARG A 185 -7.44 47.56 16.71
N PRO A 186 -7.83 47.89 17.95
CA PRO A 186 -9.20 47.76 18.43
C PRO A 186 -10.15 48.89 17.95
N GLU A 187 -9.97 49.38 16.72
CA GLU A 187 -10.72 50.53 16.20
C GLU A 187 -12.21 50.17 16.01
N GLY A 188 -13.11 51.04 16.49
CA GLY A 188 -14.56 50.87 16.36
C GLY A 188 -15.24 50.05 17.46
N MET A 189 -14.52 49.58 18.48
CA MET A 189 -15.12 48.90 19.65
C MET A 189 -15.79 49.88 20.63
N THR A 190 -16.91 49.47 21.21
CA THR A 190 -17.51 50.18 22.35
C THR A 190 -16.63 50.05 23.60
N ALA A 191 -16.70 50.99 24.53
CA ALA A 191 -15.90 50.98 25.77
C ALA A 191 -16.02 49.65 26.56
N LYS A 192 -17.19 49.02 26.55
CA LYS A 192 -17.44 47.74 27.20
C LYS A 192 -16.72 46.58 26.50
N GLN A 193 -16.69 46.59 25.17
CA GLN A 193 -15.95 45.59 24.38
C GLN A 193 -14.43 45.78 24.53
N LEU A 194 -13.97 47.02 24.61
CA LEU A 194 -12.56 47.37 24.84
C LEU A 194 -12.08 46.92 26.23
N ALA A 195 -12.91 47.08 27.27
CA ALA A 195 -12.60 46.61 28.62
C ALA A 195 -12.47 45.08 28.67
N LEU A 196 -13.42 44.36 28.05
CA LEU A 196 -13.37 42.89 27.98
C LEU A 196 -12.15 42.40 27.17
N HIS A 197 -11.81 43.13 26.10
CA HIS A 197 -10.64 42.88 25.26
C HIS A 197 -9.34 42.91 26.07
N TYR A 198 -9.10 44.00 26.80
CA TYR A 198 -7.88 44.15 27.62
C TYR A 198 -7.82 43.11 28.75
N GLN A 199 -8.96 42.73 29.32
CA GLN A 199 -9.02 41.69 30.37
C GLN A 199 -8.58 40.32 29.82
N LEU A 200 -9.08 39.91 28.65
CA LEU A 200 -8.67 38.66 27.99
C LEU A 200 -7.19 38.68 27.56
N LEU A 201 -6.72 39.82 27.03
CA LEU A 201 -5.33 40.07 26.68
C LEU A 201 -4.37 39.85 27.86
N TRP A 202 -4.79 40.34 29.03
CA TRP A 202 -4.03 40.21 30.26
C TRP A 202 -3.96 38.75 30.74
N THR A 203 -5.08 38.03 30.72
CA THR A 203 -5.14 36.61 31.08
C THR A 203 -4.23 35.74 30.18
N VAL A 204 -4.27 35.96 28.87
CA VAL A 204 -3.41 35.22 27.92
C VAL A 204 -1.93 35.51 28.17
N ARG A 205 -1.57 36.76 28.49
CA ARG A 205 -0.18 37.11 28.85
C ARG A 205 0.29 36.43 30.13
N GLU A 206 -0.57 36.29 31.13
CA GLU A 206 -0.23 35.58 32.36
C GLU A 206 -0.06 34.08 32.13
N GLU A 207 -0.94 33.43 31.34
CA GLU A 207 -0.75 32.02 30.99
C GLU A 207 0.56 31.80 30.21
N MET A 208 0.88 32.67 29.25
CA MET A 208 2.15 32.59 28.52
C MET A 208 3.36 32.79 29.44
N ARG A 209 3.28 33.64 30.46
CA ARG A 209 4.34 33.80 31.47
C ARG A 209 4.50 32.55 32.32
N GLN A 210 3.41 31.88 32.70
CA GLN A 210 3.47 30.65 33.47
C GLN A 210 4.11 29.51 32.67
N VAL A 211 3.77 29.38 31.38
CA VAL A 211 4.36 28.35 30.51
C VAL A 211 5.85 28.58 30.24
N ASN A 212 6.29 29.84 30.12
CA ASN A 212 7.70 30.17 29.87
C ASN A 212 8.60 30.11 31.12
N ASN A 213 8.00 30.16 32.31
CA ASN A 213 8.71 30.09 33.59
C ASN A 213 8.62 28.70 34.25
N ALA A 214 8.03 27.72 33.57
CA ALA A 214 7.95 26.31 33.97
C ALA A 214 8.98 25.48 33.18
#